data_AF-A0A8J6HMT9-F1
#
_entry.id   AF-A0A8J6HMT9-F1
#
_cell.length_a   1.000
_cell.length_b   1.000
_cell.length_c   1.000
_cell.angle_alpha   90.00
_cell.angle_beta   90.00
_cell.angle_gamma   90.00
#
_symmetry.space_group_name_H-M   'P 1'
#
loop_
_entity.id
_entity.type
_entity.pdbx_description
1 polymer ?
#
loop_
_entity_poly.entity_id
_entity_poly.type
_entity_poly.pdbx_seq_one_letter_code
_entity_poly.pdbx_strand_id
1 'polypeptide(L)'
;MDSILERVRGHTRASSGSREFREATKRDALNLLEKELDKLLSTAQENEKEKSRKEFAGFTQLFGRFLEEAGPSVDWDKIEKLPNDAVRDYDTLETPTTDTIHHMLNKLVVVKLNGDPPDTSPKRNEPNK
;
A
#
# COMPACT_ATOMS: atom_id res chain seq x y z
N MET A 1 -14.08 -27.21 18.76
CA MET A 1 -14.09 -25.89 18.09
C MET A 1 -15.27 -25.11 18.65
N ASP A 2 -15.19 -24.66 19.91
CA ASP A 2 -16.32 -24.01 20.60
C ASP A 2 -15.80 -23.01 21.64
N SER A 3 -15.35 -21.84 21.21
CA SER A 3 -14.98 -20.79 22.19
C SER A 3 -15.00 -19.33 21.68
N ILE A 4 -15.16 -19.08 20.38
CA ILE A 4 -15.14 -17.69 19.86
C ILE A 4 -16.54 -17.08 19.72
N LEU A 5 -17.60 -17.89 19.61
CA LEU A 5 -18.96 -17.43 19.34
C LEU A 5 -19.72 -16.87 20.57
N GLU A 6 -19.27 -17.15 21.80
CA GLU A 6 -20.07 -16.86 23.01
C GLU A 6 -19.80 -15.49 23.64
N ARG A 7 -18.74 -14.78 23.23
CA ARG A 7 -18.32 -13.52 23.88
C ARG A 7 -19.04 -12.26 23.38
N VAL A 8 -20.05 -12.40 22.51
CA VAL A 8 -20.80 -11.29 21.90
C VAL A 8 -22.24 -11.24 22.43
N ARG A 9 -22.39 -11.02 23.74
CA ARG A 9 -23.68 -10.63 24.33
C ARG A 9 -23.50 -9.50 25.35
N GLY A 10 -23.25 -8.31 24.83
CA GLY A 10 -23.38 -7.05 25.56
C GLY A 10 -24.41 -6.16 24.87
N HIS A 11 -25.50 -5.84 25.56
CA HIS A 11 -26.56 -4.98 25.07
C HIS A 11 -26.13 -3.50 25.06
N THR A 12 -26.16 -2.86 23.90
CA THR A 12 -26.43 -1.41 23.76
C THR A 12 -27.26 -1.19 22.49
N ARG A 13 -28.49 -0.68 22.65
CA ARG A 13 -29.41 -0.36 21.54
C ARG A 13 -29.20 1.10 21.10
N ALA A 14 -29.28 1.30 19.78
CA ALA A 14 -29.27 2.57 19.02
C ALA A 14 -27.90 3.08 18.50
N SER A 15 -27.30 2.33 17.57
CA SER A 15 -26.34 2.76 16.52
C SER A 15 -25.86 1.57 15.63
N SER A 16 -26.27 0.34 15.93
CA SER A 16 -25.71 -0.88 15.33
C SER A 16 -26.06 -1.07 13.85
N GLY A 17 -27.31 -0.80 13.45
CA GLY A 17 -27.79 -1.13 12.10
C GLY A 17 -27.09 -0.37 10.96
N SER A 18 -26.69 0.89 11.18
CA SER A 18 -25.95 1.66 10.15
C SER A 18 -24.51 1.18 10.00
N ARG A 19 -23.90 0.68 11.08
CA ARG A 19 -22.53 0.14 11.08
C ARG A 19 -22.50 -1.25 10.44
N GLU A 20 -23.43 -2.11 10.82
CA GLU A 20 -23.65 -3.44 10.22
C GLU A 20 -23.92 -3.32 8.72
N PHE A 21 -24.77 -2.38 8.30
CA PHE A 21 -25.04 -2.12 6.90
C PHE A 21 -23.78 -1.67 6.14
N ARG A 22 -23.01 -0.73 6.69
CA ARG A 22 -21.75 -0.26 6.07
C ARG A 22 -20.73 -1.38 5.94
N GLU A 23 -20.60 -2.24 6.95
CA GLU A 23 -19.72 -3.40 6.89
C GLU A 23 -20.19 -4.43 5.86
N ALA A 24 -21.50 -4.66 5.75
CA ALA A 24 -22.08 -5.52 4.71
C ALA A 24 -21.80 -4.98 3.30
N THR A 25 -22.04 -3.68 3.06
CA THR A 25 -21.75 -3.04 1.77
C THR A 25 -20.26 -3.14 1.40
N LYS A 26 -19.34 -3.00 2.36
CA LYS A 26 -17.90 -3.17 2.11
C LYS A 26 -17.57 -4.60 1.69
N ARG A 27 -18.10 -5.61 2.39
CA ARG A 27 -17.89 -7.03 2.03
C ARG A 27 -18.46 -7.32 0.65
N ASP A 28 -19.64 -6.83 0.33
CA ASP A 28 -20.25 -7.01 -0.99
C ASP A 28 -19.41 -6.38 -2.10
N ALA A 29 -18.86 -5.18 -1.88
CA ALA A 29 -17.97 -4.53 -2.83
C ALA A 29 -16.68 -5.33 -3.06
N LEU A 30 -16.07 -5.88 -2.01
CA LEU A 30 -14.87 -6.73 -2.12
C LEU A 30 -15.18 -8.03 -2.89
N ASN A 31 -16.28 -8.71 -2.54
CA ASN A 31 -16.71 -9.93 -3.23
C ASN A 31 -17.01 -9.69 -4.72
N LEU A 32 -17.56 -8.52 -5.06
CA LEU A 32 -17.81 -8.14 -6.45
C LEU A 32 -16.49 -7.92 -7.19
N LEU A 33 -15.53 -7.22 -6.58
CA LEU A 33 -14.21 -7.01 -7.17
C LEU A 33 -13.52 -8.34 -7.49
N GLU A 34 -13.46 -9.26 -6.53
CA GLU A 34 -12.82 -10.58 -6.72
C GLU A 34 -13.42 -11.34 -7.89
N LYS A 35 -14.76 -11.35 -8.00
CA LYS A 35 -15.47 -11.99 -9.12
C LYS A 35 -15.13 -11.35 -10.48
N GLU A 36 -15.01 -10.03 -10.54
CA GLU A 36 -14.66 -9.35 -11.79
C GLU A 36 -13.18 -9.57 -12.15
N LEU A 37 -12.28 -9.65 -11.16
CA LEU A 37 -10.86 -9.99 -11.39
C LEU A 37 -10.69 -11.43 -11.90
N ASP A 38 -11.47 -12.39 -11.39
CA ASP A 38 -11.48 -13.76 -11.90
C ASP A 38 -11.95 -13.84 -13.35
N LYS A 39 -12.99 -13.07 -13.70
CA LYS A 39 -13.43 -12.94 -15.10
C LYS A 39 -12.33 -12.34 -15.97
N LEU A 40 -11.67 -11.27 -15.52
CA LEU A 40 -10.58 -10.64 -16.26
C LEU A 40 -9.41 -11.62 -16.45
N LEU A 41 -9.08 -12.40 -15.42
CA LEU A 41 -8.03 -13.41 -15.48
C LEU A 41 -8.33 -14.51 -16.51
N SER A 42 -9.62 -14.84 -16.72
CA SER A 42 -10.01 -15.80 -17.75
C SER A 42 -9.72 -15.32 -19.18
N THR A 43 -9.58 -14.01 -19.38
CA THR A 43 -9.27 -13.39 -20.68
C THR A 43 -7.76 -13.21 -20.93
N ALA A 44 -6.93 -13.39 -19.89
CA ALA A 44 -5.48 -13.22 -20.00
C ALA A 44 -4.84 -14.35 -20.81
N GLN A 45 -3.73 -14.03 -21.48
CA GLN A 45 -2.91 -15.03 -22.17
C GLN A 45 -2.30 -16.01 -21.17
N GLU A 46 -2.14 -17.28 -21.55
CA GLU A 46 -1.70 -18.33 -20.63
C GLU A 46 -0.32 -18.03 -19.98
N ASN A 47 0.58 -17.40 -20.74
CA ASN A 47 1.90 -16.99 -20.25
C ASN A 47 1.87 -15.79 -19.29
N GLU A 48 0.77 -15.02 -19.25
CA GLU A 48 0.60 -13.86 -18.38
C GLU A 48 -0.31 -14.15 -17.17
N LYS A 49 -1.14 -15.20 -17.24
CA LYS A 49 -2.10 -15.55 -16.20
C LYS A 49 -1.52 -15.59 -14.80
N GLU A 50 -0.36 -16.22 -14.60
CA GLU A 50 0.22 -16.32 -13.25
C GLU A 50 0.71 -14.96 -12.72
N LYS A 51 1.27 -14.13 -13.60
CA LYS A 51 1.65 -12.75 -13.26
C LYS A 51 0.42 -11.92 -12.89
N SER A 52 -0.61 -11.94 -13.74
CA SER A 52 -1.86 -11.22 -13.51
C SER A 52 -2.57 -11.69 -12.25
N ARG A 53 -2.58 -13.00 -11.96
CA ARG A 53 -3.11 -13.55 -10.70
C ARG A 53 -2.43 -12.94 -9.49
N LYS A 54 -1.09 -12.86 -9.49
CA LYS A 54 -0.32 -12.27 -8.39
C LYS A 54 -0.58 -10.76 -8.24
N GLU A 55 -0.65 -10.03 -9.35
CA GLU A 55 -0.97 -8.60 -9.36
C GLU A 55 -2.39 -8.34 -8.84
N PHE A 56 -3.37 -9.13 -9.27
CA PHE A 56 -4.76 -9.05 -8.81
C PHE A 56 -4.89 -9.37 -7.33
N ALA A 57 -4.18 -10.39 -6.83
CA ALA A 57 -4.15 -10.68 -5.39
C ALA A 57 -3.62 -9.49 -4.58
N GLY A 58 -2.54 -8.85 -5.05
CA GLY A 58 -2.01 -7.62 -4.43
C GLY A 58 -3.00 -6.46 -4.48
N PHE A 59 -3.69 -6.29 -5.60
CA PHE A 59 -4.72 -5.26 -5.76
C PHE A 59 -5.93 -5.49 -4.83
N THR A 60 -6.44 -6.72 -4.74
CA THR A 60 -7.52 -7.09 -3.82
C THR A 60 -7.14 -6.79 -2.37
N GLN A 61 -5.91 -7.08 -1.96
CA GLN A 61 -5.42 -6.74 -0.62
C GLN A 61 -5.41 -5.23 -0.38
N LEU A 62 -4.94 -4.44 -1.34
CA LEU A 62 -4.94 -2.98 -1.26
C LEU A 62 -6.37 -2.42 -1.20
N PHE A 63 -7.28 -2.97 -2.01
CA PHE A 63 -8.68 -2.56 -2.02
C PHE A 63 -9.38 -2.92 -0.70
N GLY A 64 -9.10 -4.09 -0.14
CA GLY A 64 -9.57 -4.48 1.20
C GLY A 64 -9.13 -3.47 2.27
N ARG A 65 -7.84 -3.10 2.29
CA ARG A 65 -7.33 -2.05 3.19
C ARG A 65 -8.02 -0.72 2.98
N PHE A 66 -8.22 -0.30 1.73
CA PHE A 66 -8.95 0.93 1.41
C PHE A 66 -10.38 0.93 1.96
N LEU A 67 -11.07 -0.23 1.91
CA LEU A 67 -12.41 -0.36 2.49
C LEU A 67 -12.38 -0.35 4.02
N GLU A 68 -11.35 -0.92 4.65
CA GLU A 68 -11.21 -0.99 6.11
C GLU A 68 -10.80 0.35 6.74
N GLU A 69 -9.93 1.10 6.07
CA GLU A 69 -9.38 2.37 6.56
C GLU A 69 -10.53 3.37 6.83
N ALA A 70 -10.70 3.69 8.11
CA ALA A 70 -11.68 4.65 8.60
C ALA A 70 -11.05 5.53 9.67
N GLY A 71 -11.15 6.85 9.49
CA GLY A 71 -10.58 7.83 10.41
C GLY A 71 -9.25 8.42 9.94
N PRO A 72 -8.66 9.34 10.72
CA PRO A 72 -7.37 9.96 10.38
C PRO A 72 -6.25 8.92 10.45
N SER A 73 -5.43 8.85 9.39
CA SER A 73 -4.32 7.88 9.28
C SER A 73 -3.18 8.13 10.28
N VAL A 74 -3.18 9.27 10.97
CA VAL A 74 -2.14 9.71 11.90
C VAL A 74 -2.78 10.33 13.13
N ASP A 75 -2.32 9.90 14.30
CA ASP A 75 -2.64 10.51 15.59
C ASP A 75 -1.55 11.55 15.92
N TRP A 76 -1.86 12.84 15.76
CA TRP A 76 -0.91 13.93 15.91
C TRP A 76 -0.28 14.02 17.30
N ASP A 77 -1.04 13.63 18.33
CA ASP A 77 -0.59 13.70 19.73
C ASP A 77 0.47 12.63 20.05
N LYS A 78 0.60 11.61 19.18
CA LYS A 78 1.61 10.53 19.31
C LYS A 78 2.87 10.78 18.49
N ILE A 79 2.97 11.92 17.80
CA ILE A 79 4.18 12.26 17.05
C ILE A 79 5.25 12.72 18.04
N GLU A 80 6.33 11.96 18.11
CA GLU A 80 7.48 12.26 18.97
C GLU A 80 8.71 12.60 18.12
N LYS A 81 9.67 13.32 18.74
CA LYS A 81 10.96 13.56 18.11
C LYS A 81 11.71 12.23 17.98
N LEU A 82 12.35 12.03 16.83
CA LEU A 82 13.24 10.89 16.64
C LEU A 82 14.39 10.93 17.67
N PRO A 83 14.87 9.76 18.14
CA PRO A 83 16.12 9.67 18.88
C PRO A 83 17.28 10.34 18.13
N ASN A 84 18.25 10.89 18.86
CA ASN A 84 19.36 11.67 18.28
C ASN A 84 20.23 10.88 17.29
N ASP A 85 20.20 9.56 17.35
CA ASP A 85 21.00 8.63 16.53
C ASP A 85 20.20 7.97 15.40
N ALA A 86 18.88 8.21 15.31
CA ALA A 86 18.03 7.65 14.26
C ALA A 86 18.35 8.20 12.86
N VAL A 87 18.95 9.40 12.80
CA VAL A 87 19.45 10.03 11.57
C VAL A 87 20.89 10.45 11.82
N ARG A 88 21.82 9.98 10.98
CA ARG A 88 23.23 10.33 11.06
C ARG A 88 23.57 11.44 10.08
N ASP A 89 24.43 12.35 10.51
CA ASP A 89 25.06 13.32 9.62
C ASP A 89 25.98 12.58 8.63
N TYR A 90 25.88 12.94 7.36
CA TYR A 90 26.67 12.35 6.28
C TYR A 90 28.18 12.50 6.54
N ASP A 91 28.60 13.63 7.11
CA ASP A 91 30.02 13.91 7.38
C ASP A 91 30.60 13.00 8.50
N THR A 92 29.74 12.30 9.24
CA THR A 92 30.15 11.34 10.29
C THR A 92 30.31 9.91 9.77
N LEU A 93 30.09 9.68 8.47
CA LEU A 93 30.24 8.36 7.87
C LEU A 93 31.70 8.05 7.58
N GLU A 94 32.13 6.83 7.87
CA GLU A 94 33.49 6.38 7.59
C GLU A 94 33.69 6.14 6.10
N THR A 95 34.77 6.71 5.54
CA THR A 95 35.14 6.47 4.14
C THR A 95 35.76 5.08 3.98
N PRO A 96 35.16 4.18 3.17
CA PRO A 96 35.70 2.84 2.97
C PRO A 96 37.01 2.87 2.16
N THR A 97 37.84 1.84 2.36
CA THR A 97 39.04 1.65 1.54
C THR A 97 38.69 1.17 0.13
N THR A 98 39.62 1.35 -0.82
CA THR A 98 39.42 0.91 -2.21
C THR A 98 39.08 -0.58 -2.34
N ASP A 99 39.75 -1.45 -1.56
CA ASP A 99 39.47 -2.89 -1.55
C ASP A 99 38.07 -3.19 -1.01
N THR A 100 37.65 -2.47 0.02
CA THR A 100 36.30 -2.59 0.60
C THR A 100 35.23 -2.14 -0.39
N ILE A 101 35.46 -1.04 -1.12
CA ILE A 101 34.51 -0.49 -2.11
C ILE A 101 34.16 -1.53 -3.17
N HIS A 102 35.15 -2.23 -3.72
CA HIS A 102 34.90 -3.25 -4.73
C HIS A 102 33.99 -4.36 -4.21
N HIS A 103 34.22 -4.84 -2.98
CA HIS A 103 33.37 -5.86 -2.35
C HIS A 103 31.95 -5.37 -2.05
N MET A 104 31.80 -4.10 -1.65
CA MET A 104 30.49 -3.48 -1.40
C MET A 104 29.68 -3.33 -2.69
N LEU A 105 30.32 -2.89 -3.78
CA LEU A 105 29.67 -2.70 -5.08
C LEU A 105 29.14 -4.02 -5.67
N ASN A 106 29.84 -5.14 -5.43
CA ASN A 106 29.37 -6.46 -5.87
C ASN A 106 28.03 -6.88 -5.23
N LYS A 107 27.63 -6.24 -4.12
CA LYS A 107 26.36 -6.48 -3.43
C LYS A 107 25.31 -5.41 -3.72
N LEU A 108 25.69 -4.33 -4.39
CA LEU A 108 24.82 -3.18 -4.63
C LEU A 108 24.01 -3.39 -5.91
N VAL A 109 22.69 -3.20 -5.80
CA VAL A 109 21.79 -3.10 -6.96
C VAL A 109 21.26 -1.68 -7.02
N VAL A 110 21.38 -1.05 -8.18
CA VAL A 110 20.84 0.29 -8.42
C VAL A 110 19.46 0.16 -9.07
N VAL A 111 18.41 0.53 -8.33
CA VAL A 111 17.03 0.58 -8.83
C VAL A 111 16.64 2.03 -9.09
N LYS A 112 16.12 2.33 -10.28
CA LYS A 112 15.54 3.63 -10.64
C LYS A 112 14.04 3.48 -10.87
N LEU A 113 13.23 4.33 -10.24
CA LEU A 113 11.78 4.37 -10.44
C LEU A 113 11.48 5.16 -11.73
N ASN A 114 11.08 4.47 -12.79
CA ASN A 114 10.83 5.04 -14.13
C ASN A 114 9.36 4.87 -14.56
N GLY A 115 8.43 4.99 -13.61
CA GLY A 115 7.00 4.75 -13.87
C GLY A 115 6.27 5.91 -14.57
N ASP A 116 6.80 7.13 -14.46
CA ASP A 116 6.15 8.31 -15.00
C ASP A 116 6.44 8.47 -16.51
N PRO A 117 5.41 8.62 -17.35
CA PRO A 117 5.61 8.99 -18.74
C PRO A 117 6.15 10.44 -18.82
N PRO A 118 6.92 10.78 -19.87
CA PRO A 118 7.33 12.16 -20.10
C PRO A 118 6.13 13.08 -20.24
N ASP A 119 6.15 14.25 -19.59
CA ASP A 119 5.14 15.29 -19.84
C ASP A 119 5.31 15.84 -21.25
N THR A 120 4.39 15.49 -22.15
CA THR A 120 4.36 15.96 -23.54
C THR A 120 3.48 17.20 -23.73
N SER A 121 2.96 17.77 -22.65
CA SER A 121 2.09 18.95 -22.73
C SER A 121 2.89 20.16 -23.23
N PRO A 122 2.37 20.93 -24.19
CA PRO A 122 3.04 22.16 -24.62
C PRO A 122 3.14 23.11 -23.43
N LYS A 123 4.35 23.53 -23.09
CA LYS A 123 4.58 24.53 -22.04
C LYS A 123 3.81 25.80 -22.44
N ARG A 124 2.90 26.22 -21.57
CA ARG A 124 2.11 27.43 -21.75
C ARG A 124 3.10 28.60 -21.83
N ASN A 125 3.11 29.33 -22.94
CA ASN A 125 3.96 30.51 -23.09
C ASN A 125 3.62 31.50 -21.97
N GLU A 126 4.58 31.74 -21.07
CA GLU A 126 4.45 32.83 -20.10
C GLU A 126 4.45 34.16 -20.85
N PRO A 127 3.49 35.05 -20.60
CA PRO A 127 3.54 36.39 -21.17
C PRO A 127 4.76 37.12 -20.59
N ASN A 128 5.64 37.61 -21.47
CA ASN A 128 6.75 38.48 -21.10
C ASN A 128 6.23 39.63 -20.22
N LYS A 129 6.81 39.74 -19.03
CA LYS A 129 6.56 40.82 -18.07
C LYS A 129 7.33 42.09 -18.48
#